data_AF-V5IDL0-F1
#
_entry.id   AF-V5IDL0-F1
#
_cell.length_a   1.000
_cell.length_b   1.000
_cell.length_c   1.000
_cell.angle_alpha   90.00
_cell.angle_beta   90.00
_cell.angle_gamma   90.00
#
_symmetry.space_group_name_H-M   'P 1'
#
loop_
_entity.id
_entity.type
_entity.pdbx_description
1 polymer ?
#
loop_
_entity_poly.entity_id
_entity_poly.type
_entity_poly.pdbx_seq_one_letter_code
_entity_poly.pdbx_strand_id
1 'polypeptide(L)'
;MLFKKKSSLLNSHILHLAFSLVGTVDSGRETTVIPNMTAFEDLLCNLEVWRDAPGDLHKSLYEHFHELITESSEQKANLRILRELEMVTRLLMMLRDPCLSASTVRLLCNLLRTLLHSTQRSGDILRFGQFMVSTLPRPSVSEKLLNLKRETDMSESSGPLDETALLIHNVCLRNRCLHILHLMTYQNSKNVNVPFCEELARVLGLDWVLLFLQRQLHPTTVVLGLQLLTVLLSCPTLMQRFREASHNGGWLTETDLVLQNRTTVLLGFNVSAPNNKGGSSQSIKAEVYQVPGFQQLQWLMCQHVKVPDINFLLLAMLMGRPVTRIPCGLQFSLDNIWSFLFGVPPGQSVMSQGDINFELVVVLLAMVRVVLNQPRAKDS
;
A
#
# COMPACT_ATOMS: atom_id res chain seq x y z
N MET A 1 32.14 6.88 -4.05
CA MET A 1 32.10 8.29 -4.54
C MET A 1 32.60 9.25 -3.47
N LEU A 2 33.24 10.34 -3.87
CA LEU A 2 33.84 11.35 -2.98
C LEU A 2 32.80 11.94 -1.99
N PHE A 3 31.57 12.16 -2.44
CA PHE A 3 30.44 12.66 -1.65
C PHE A 3 30.12 11.79 -0.43
N LYS A 4 30.05 10.46 -0.60
CA LYS A 4 29.81 9.53 0.53
C LYS A 4 30.93 9.58 1.59
N LYS A 5 32.17 9.88 1.18
CA LYS A 5 33.33 10.03 2.09
C LYS A 5 33.39 11.41 2.77
N LYS A 6 32.65 12.39 2.26
CA LYS A 6 32.66 13.79 2.71
C LYS A 6 31.25 14.27 3.08
N SER A 7 30.35 13.36 3.44
CA SER A 7 28.94 13.68 3.78
C SER A 7 28.84 14.66 4.95
N SER A 8 29.81 14.62 5.88
CA SER A 8 29.92 15.58 7.00
C SER A 8 30.14 17.03 6.58
N LEU A 9 30.56 17.29 5.33
CA LEU A 9 30.74 18.64 4.80
C LEU A 9 29.47 19.19 4.15
N LEU A 10 28.46 18.35 3.90
CA LEU A 10 27.21 18.75 3.27
C LEU A 10 26.50 19.80 4.11
N ASN A 11 26.05 20.86 3.45
CA ASN A 11 25.28 21.96 4.04
C ASN A 11 24.34 22.51 2.96
N SER A 12 23.47 23.45 3.34
CA SER A 12 22.50 24.06 2.42
C SER A 12 23.16 24.71 1.21
N HIS A 13 24.33 25.35 1.38
CA HIS A 13 25.05 25.98 0.28
C HIS A 13 25.55 24.96 -0.75
N ILE A 14 26.08 23.81 -0.31
CA ILE A 14 26.50 22.73 -1.22
C ILE A 14 25.29 22.11 -1.94
N LEU A 15 24.17 21.96 -1.26
CA LEU A 15 22.93 21.47 -1.89
C LEU A 15 22.45 22.43 -2.99
N HIS A 16 22.38 23.73 -2.71
CA HIS A 16 22.02 24.72 -3.73
C HIS A 16 23.03 24.78 -4.88
N LEU A 17 24.33 24.69 -4.59
CA LEU A 17 25.36 24.61 -5.64
C LEU A 17 25.19 23.35 -6.50
N ALA A 18 24.80 22.22 -5.90
CA ALA A 18 24.46 21.02 -6.65
C ALA A 18 23.23 21.24 -7.55
N PHE A 19 22.18 21.92 -7.06
CA PHE A 19 21.02 22.27 -7.88
C PHE A 19 21.37 23.14 -9.09
N SER A 20 22.23 24.14 -8.89
CA SER A 20 22.72 25.02 -9.96
C SER A 20 23.66 24.29 -10.92
N LEU A 21 24.57 23.44 -10.41
CA LEU A 21 25.48 22.65 -11.24
C LEU A 21 24.74 21.66 -12.14
N VAL A 22 23.69 21.03 -11.60
CA VAL A 22 22.81 20.16 -12.38
C VAL A 22 21.88 20.99 -13.29
N GLY A 23 21.74 22.29 -13.04
CA GLY A 23 20.97 23.23 -13.87
C GLY A 23 19.47 23.20 -13.61
N THR A 24 19.04 22.76 -12.42
CA THR A 24 17.63 22.71 -12.00
C THR A 24 17.15 23.96 -11.28
N VAL A 25 18.08 24.80 -10.82
CA VAL A 25 17.83 26.10 -10.20
C VAL A 25 18.80 27.09 -10.84
N ASP A 26 18.36 27.73 -11.91
CA ASP A 26 19.14 28.76 -12.61
C ASP A 26 18.22 29.92 -13.02
N SER A 27 18.52 31.11 -12.49
CA SER A 27 17.68 32.32 -12.60
C SER A 27 17.61 32.92 -14.01
N GLY A 28 18.37 32.39 -14.97
CA GLY A 28 18.38 32.84 -16.38
C GLY A 28 17.62 31.95 -17.36
N ARG A 29 17.10 30.78 -16.93
CA ARG A 29 16.38 29.85 -17.81
C ARG A 29 14.89 29.89 -17.48
N GLU A 30 14.06 30.16 -18.48
CA GLU A 30 12.59 30.11 -18.36
C GLU A 30 12.06 28.67 -18.21
N THR A 31 12.87 27.66 -18.54
CA THR A 31 12.48 26.24 -18.48
C THR A 31 13.19 25.51 -17.34
N THR A 32 12.40 24.83 -16.51
CA THR A 32 12.87 24.02 -15.37
C THR A 32 12.93 22.53 -15.73
N VAL A 33 13.38 22.20 -16.95
CA VAL A 33 13.69 20.80 -17.34
C VAL A 33 14.99 20.39 -16.68
N ILE A 34 15.11 19.14 -16.22
CA ILE A 34 16.39 18.54 -15.83
C ILE A 34 17.29 18.44 -17.08
N PRO A 35 18.37 19.24 -17.20
CA PRO A 35 19.11 19.36 -18.46
C PRO A 35 20.19 18.28 -18.62
N ASN A 36 20.72 17.74 -17.51
CA ASN A 36 21.75 16.70 -17.52
C ASN A 36 21.36 15.57 -16.57
N MET A 37 20.84 14.49 -17.14
CA MET A 37 20.37 13.32 -16.37
C MET A 37 21.49 12.65 -15.57
N THR A 38 22.70 12.54 -16.13
CA THR A 38 23.84 11.89 -15.46
C THR A 38 24.28 12.69 -14.24
N ALA A 39 24.43 14.01 -14.38
CA ALA A 39 24.76 14.88 -13.25
C ALA A 39 23.65 14.87 -12.19
N PHE A 40 22.38 14.88 -12.60
CA PHE A 40 21.23 14.78 -11.71
C PHE A 40 21.21 13.45 -10.95
N GLU A 41 21.50 12.34 -11.62
CA GLU A 41 21.58 11.03 -11.00
C GLU A 41 22.71 10.94 -9.97
N ASP A 42 23.93 11.29 -10.38
CA ASP A 42 25.14 11.11 -9.57
C ASP A 42 25.16 12.03 -8.34
N LEU A 43 24.68 13.27 -8.49
CA LEU A 43 24.73 14.27 -7.42
C LEU A 43 23.48 14.25 -6.53
N LEU A 44 22.28 14.13 -7.11
CA LEU A 44 21.03 14.32 -6.38
C LEU A 44 20.29 13.01 -6.12
N CYS A 45 20.34 12.01 -7.02
CA CYS A 45 19.57 10.77 -6.86
C CYS A 45 20.25 9.70 -5.97
N ASN A 46 21.47 9.95 -5.49
CA ASN A 46 22.11 9.10 -4.50
C ASN A 46 21.59 9.40 -3.08
N LEU A 47 20.36 8.98 -2.79
CA LEU A 47 19.62 9.38 -1.59
C LEU A 47 20.30 8.97 -0.27
N GLU A 48 21.09 7.89 -0.27
CA GLU A 48 21.85 7.47 0.92
C GLU A 48 22.83 8.54 1.39
N VAL A 49 23.48 9.25 0.46
CA VAL A 49 24.44 10.32 0.79
C VAL A 49 23.73 11.48 1.49
N TRP A 50 22.51 11.80 1.04
CA TRP A 50 21.74 12.91 1.56
C TRP A 50 21.00 12.57 2.86
N ARG A 51 20.64 11.30 3.06
CA ARG A 51 20.06 10.81 4.32
C ARG A 51 20.94 11.15 5.52
N ASP A 52 22.23 10.90 5.40
CA ASP A 52 23.19 11.03 6.49
C ASP A 52 23.75 12.47 6.60
N ALA A 53 23.25 13.40 5.77
CA ALA A 53 23.69 14.78 5.76
C ALA A 53 23.15 15.56 6.99
N PRO A 54 23.93 16.50 7.56
CA PRO A 54 23.50 17.25 8.74
C PRO A 54 22.36 18.22 8.42
N GLY A 55 21.45 18.40 9.39
CA GLY A 55 20.23 19.18 9.23
C GLY A 55 19.17 18.50 8.35
N ASP A 56 18.10 19.22 8.04
CA ASP A 56 16.99 18.69 7.22
C ASP A 56 17.25 18.83 5.70
N LEU A 57 18.51 18.72 5.26
CA LEU A 57 18.86 18.91 3.84
C LEU A 57 18.18 17.91 2.91
N HIS A 58 18.02 16.67 3.37
CA HIS A 58 17.28 15.64 2.64
C HIS A 58 15.82 16.07 2.39
N LYS A 59 15.20 16.82 3.30
CA LYS A 59 13.84 17.34 3.13
C LYS A 59 13.80 18.38 2.01
N SER A 60 14.73 19.34 2.00
CA SER A 60 14.84 20.33 0.92
C SER A 60 15.12 19.68 -0.43
N LEU A 61 15.91 18.60 -0.47
CA LEU A 61 16.12 17.81 -1.69
C LEU A 61 14.82 17.19 -2.20
N TYR A 62 14.04 16.56 -1.32
CA TYR A 62 12.77 15.95 -1.70
C TYR A 62 11.70 16.97 -2.06
N GLU A 63 11.69 18.15 -1.43
CA GLU A 63 10.83 19.28 -1.78
C GLU A 63 11.15 19.75 -3.21
N HIS A 64 12.43 19.92 -3.52
CA HIS A 64 12.89 20.25 -4.87
C HIS A 64 12.46 19.21 -5.91
N PHE A 65 12.60 17.91 -5.62
CA PHE A 65 12.10 16.86 -6.51
C PHE A 65 10.59 16.94 -6.73
N HIS A 66 9.83 17.31 -5.70
CA HIS A 66 8.39 17.44 -5.78
C HIS A 66 8.00 18.62 -6.67
N GLU A 67 8.60 19.79 -6.43
CA GLU A 67 8.43 20.99 -7.25
C GLU A 67 8.74 20.72 -8.74
N LEU A 68 9.84 20.00 -9.04
CA LEU A 68 10.20 19.63 -10.40
C LEU A 68 9.14 18.80 -11.14
N ILE A 69 8.36 17.97 -10.44
CA ILE A 69 7.36 17.08 -11.04
C ILE A 69 5.91 17.54 -10.85
N THR A 70 5.66 18.60 -10.08
CA THR A 70 4.30 19.13 -9.87
C THR A 70 4.12 20.60 -10.23
N GLU A 71 5.15 21.44 -10.06
CA GLU A 71 5.06 22.90 -10.21
C GLU A 71 5.81 23.42 -11.45
N SER A 72 6.78 22.66 -11.95
CA SER A 72 7.51 22.96 -13.18
C SER A 72 6.59 23.02 -14.42
N SER A 73 6.87 23.96 -15.33
CA SER A 73 6.28 23.99 -16.67
C SER A 73 6.53 22.71 -17.46
N GLU A 74 7.61 22.00 -17.12
CA GLU A 74 8.10 20.80 -17.79
C GLU A 74 7.93 19.54 -16.92
N GLN A 75 6.99 19.59 -15.97
CA GLN A 75 6.68 18.53 -15.02
C GLN A 75 6.57 17.13 -15.66
N LYS A 76 6.00 17.01 -16.87
CA LYS A 76 5.83 15.72 -17.56
C LYS A 76 7.17 15.14 -18.02
N ALA A 77 8.09 15.98 -18.49
CA ALA A 77 9.43 15.57 -18.90
C ALA A 77 10.26 15.17 -17.67
N ASN A 78 10.24 16.00 -16.62
CA ASN A 78 10.92 15.70 -15.37
C ASN A 78 10.40 14.42 -14.71
N LEU A 79 9.08 14.21 -14.70
CA LEU A 79 8.47 12.99 -14.18
C LEU A 79 8.97 11.73 -14.93
N ARG A 80 9.13 11.83 -16.26
CA ARG A 80 9.70 10.74 -17.06
C ARG A 80 11.16 10.47 -16.67
N ILE A 81 11.97 11.51 -16.54
CA ILE A 81 13.38 11.41 -16.12
C ILE A 81 13.48 10.73 -14.75
N LEU A 82 12.71 11.17 -13.75
CA LEU A 82 12.75 10.55 -12.42
C LEU A 82 12.34 9.07 -12.45
N ARG A 83 11.37 8.69 -13.31
CA ARG A 83 11.00 7.28 -13.51
C ARG A 83 12.12 6.47 -14.17
N GLU A 84 12.82 7.04 -15.15
CA GLU A 84 13.96 6.41 -15.82
C GLU A 84 15.14 6.19 -14.86
N LEU A 85 15.34 7.12 -13.92
CA LEU A 85 16.36 7.02 -12.86
C LEU A 85 15.94 6.09 -11.68
N GLU A 86 14.89 5.29 -11.87
CA GLU A 86 14.35 4.35 -10.89
C GLU A 86 13.98 4.99 -9.53
N MET A 87 13.52 6.24 -9.54
CA MET A 87 13.27 7.01 -8.31
C MET A 87 12.27 6.32 -7.38
N VAL A 88 11.27 5.61 -7.91
CA VAL A 88 10.34 4.80 -7.09
C VAL A 88 11.09 3.85 -6.17
N THR A 89 12.10 3.14 -6.70
CA THR A 89 12.86 2.15 -5.92
C THR A 89 13.73 2.82 -4.87
N ARG A 90 14.36 3.93 -5.23
CA ARG A 90 15.21 4.71 -4.32
C ARG A 90 14.40 5.27 -3.15
N LEU A 91 13.21 5.82 -3.41
CA LEU A 91 12.31 6.32 -2.38
C LEU A 91 11.76 5.20 -1.48
N LEU A 92 11.44 4.02 -2.03
CA LEU A 92 11.03 2.86 -1.23
C LEU A 92 12.15 2.39 -0.30
N MET A 93 13.41 2.41 -0.75
CA MET A 93 14.55 2.09 0.09
C MET A 93 14.72 3.08 1.24
N MET A 94 14.47 4.37 0.98
CA MET A 94 14.49 5.40 2.03
C MET A 94 13.39 5.19 3.07
N LEU A 95 12.17 4.86 2.64
CA LEU A 95 11.04 4.60 3.54
C LEU A 95 11.21 3.37 4.46
N ARG A 96 12.25 2.55 4.26
CA ARG A 96 12.57 1.45 5.19
C ARG A 96 13.20 1.93 6.48
N ASP A 97 13.69 3.17 6.51
CA ASP A 97 14.33 3.73 7.69
C ASP A 97 13.28 4.20 8.69
N PRO A 98 13.14 3.53 9.85
CA PRO A 98 12.16 3.89 10.86
C PRO A 98 12.50 5.19 11.60
N CYS A 99 13.71 5.73 11.43
CA CYS A 99 14.15 6.98 12.06
C CYS A 99 13.72 8.23 11.29
N LEU A 100 13.07 8.10 10.12
CA LEU A 100 12.60 9.24 9.35
C LEU A 100 11.48 10.00 10.10
N SER A 101 11.56 11.34 10.06
CA SER A 101 10.49 12.18 10.60
C SER A 101 9.17 11.98 9.85
N ALA A 102 8.05 12.16 10.55
CA ALA A 102 6.72 12.06 9.95
C ALA A 102 6.50 13.04 8.76
N SER A 103 7.15 14.21 8.78
CA SER A 103 7.14 15.14 7.65
C SER A 103 7.89 14.60 6.43
N THR A 104 9.06 14.00 6.64
CA THR A 104 9.86 13.42 5.55
C THR A 104 9.14 12.21 4.95
N VAL A 105 8.56 11.33 5.77
CA VAL A 105 7.73 10.21 5.30
C VAL A 105 6.56 10.70 4.45
N ARG A 106 5.88 11.76 4.88
CA ARG A 106 4.76 12.36 4.12
C ARG A 106 5.20 12.86 2.75
N LEU A 107 6.34 13.54 2.69
CA LEU A 107 6.90 14.07 1.45
C LEU A 107 7.31 12.95 0.48
N LEU A 108 8.02 11.93 0.97
CA LEU A 108 8.38 10.73 0.20
C LEU A 108 7.13 10.01 -0.33
N CYS A 109 6.08 9.89 0.49
CA CYS A 109 4.81 9.32 0.08
C CYS A 109 4.12 10.14 -1.02
N ASN A 110 4.19 11.47 -0.95
CA ASN A 110 3.63 12.35 -2.00
C ASN A 110 4.41 12.21 -3.31
N LEU A 111 5.75 12.18 -3.25
CA LEU A 111 6.60 11.90 -4.41
C LEU A 111 6.26 10.53 -5.04
N LEU A 112 6.17 9.48 -4.23
CA LEU A 112 5.79 8.15 -4.70
C LEU A 112 4.41 8.14 -5.36
N ARG A 113 3.42 8.82 -4.77
CA ARG A 113 2.09 8.95 -5.36
C ARG A 113 2.18 9.58 -6.75
N THR A 114 2.90 10.68 -6.91
CA THR A 114 3.05 11.37 -8.21
C THR A 114 3.82 10.50 -9.22
N LEU A 115 4.88 9.81 -8.78
CA LEU A 115 5.67 8.91 -9.63
C LEU A 115 4.87 7.70 -10.10
N LEU A 116 4.01 7.13 -9.26
CA LEU A 116 3.19 5.97 -9.60
C LEU A 116 1.94 6.36 -10.40
N HIS A 117 1.43 7.58 -10.25
CA HIS A 117 0.21 8.03 -10.91
C HIS A 117 0.36 8.02 -12.44
N SER A 118 -0.50 7.25 -13.13
CA SER A 118 -0.44 7.06 -14.58
C SER A 118 0.94 6.59 -15.08
N THR A 119 1.65 5.78 -14.29
CA THR A 119 2.88 5.14 -14.77
C THR A 119 2.55 4.09 -15.83
N GLN A 120 3.38 4.01 -16.87
CA GLN A 120 3.37 2.92 -17.85
C GLN A 120 4.37 1.82 -17.50
N ARG A 121 5.13 2.01 -16.41
CA ARG A 121 6.16 1.08 -15.94
C ARG A 121 5.53 0.14 -14.92
N SER A 122 5.11 -1.04 -15.36
CA SER A 122 4.57 -2.09 -14.47
C SER A 122 5.55 -2.47 -13.36
N GLY A 123 6.86 -2.38 -13.62
CA GLY A 123 7.91 -2.62 -12.61
C GLY A 123 7.82 -1.69 -11.39
N ASP A 124 7.38 -0.43 -11.57
CA ASP A 124 7.22 0.50 -10.44
C ASP A 124 6.06 0.06 -9.54
N ILE A 125 4.96 -0.41 -10.13
CA ILE A 125 3.81 -0.97 -9.42
C ILE A 125 4.20 -2.25 -8.68
N LEU A 126 4.95 -3.14 -9.36
CA LEU A 126 5.43 -4.39 -8.78
C LEU A 126 6.32 -4.13 -7.55
N ARG A 127 7.34 -3.28 -7.68
CA ARG A 127 8.26 -2.92 -6.60
C ARG A 127 7.50 -2.26 -5.43
N PHE A 128 6.51 -1.42 -5.71
CA PHE A 128 5.66 -0.82 -4.68
C PHE A 128 4.82 -1.86 -3.94
N GLY A 129 4.15 -2.77 -4.66
CA GLY A 129 3.35 -3.84 -4.07
C GLY A 129 4.19 -4.81 -3.23
N GLN A 130 5.40 -5.16 -3.69
CA GLN A 130 6.34 -6.00 -2.96
C GLN A 130 6.89 -5.31 -1.71
N PHE A 131 7.18 -4.01 -1.79
CA PHE A 131 7.56 -3.23 -0.64
C PHE A 131 6.48 -3.27 0.45
N MET A 132 5.21 -3.08 0.09
CA MET A 132 4.11 -3.17 1.04
C MET A 132 4.03 -4.55 1.70
N VAL A 133 4.20 -5.63 0.94
CA VAL A 133 4.25 -6.99 1.50
C VAL A 133 5.42 -7.16 2.47
N SER A 134 6.57 -6.52 2.22
CA SER A 134 7.73 -6.57 3.12
C SER A 134 7.49 -5.90 4.49
N THR A 135 6.44 -5.11 4.64
CA THR A 135 6.02 -4.51 5.93
C THR A 135 5.06 -5.39 6.73
N LEU A 136 4.70 -6.58 6.22
CA LEU A 136 3.84 -7.51 6.95
C LEU A 136 4.62 -8.22 8.08
N PRO A 137 4.00 -8.41 9.25
CA PRO A 137 4.62 -9.12 10.36
C PRO A 137 4.64 -10.62 10.06
N ARG A 138 5.51 -11.35 10.79
CA ARG A 138 5.48 -12.81 10.76
C ARG A 138 4.11 -13.31 11.26
N PRO A 139 3.61 -14.47 10.79
CA PRO A 139 2.30 -14.99 11.21
C PRO A 139 2.14 -15.25 12.72
N SER A 140 3.25 -15.34 13.46
CA SER A 140 3.30 -15.49 14.92
C SER A 140 3.13 -14.19 15.69
N VAL A 141 3.32 -13.03 15.05
CA VAL A 141 3.31 -11.71 15.68
C VAL A 141 1.97 -11.04 15.40
N SER A 142 1.28 -10.57 16.44
CA SER A 142 -0.02 -9.89 16.31
C SER A 142 0.09 -8.38 16.51
N GLU A 143 -0.50 -7.64 15.58
CA GLU A 143 -0.59 -6.19 15.61
C GLU A 143 -1.95 -5.68 16.16
N LYS A 144 -2.90 -6.57 16.50
CA LYS A 144 -4.30 -6.20 16.78
C LYS A 144 -4.48 -5.16 17.91
N LEU A 145 -3.57 -5.15 18.88
CA LEU A 145 -3.66 -4.33 20.09
C LEU A 145 -2.65 -3.17 20.10
N LEU A 146 -1.96 -2.92 18.98
CA LEU A 146 -1.01 -1.81 18.88
C LEU A 146 -1.74 -0.47 18.92
N ASN A 147 -1.24 0.46 19.73
CA ASN A 147 -1.77 1.82 19.79
C ASN A 147 -1.01 2.74 18.82
N LEU A 148 -1.60 2.97 17.63
CA LEU A 148 -1.00 3.79 16.59
C LEU A 148 -0.87 5.28 16.95
N LYS A 149 -1.57 5.75 17.99
CA LYS A 149 -1.45 7.16 18.45
C LYS A 149 -0.07 7.49 19.02
N ARG A 150 0.75 6.48 19.36
CA ARG A 150 2.11 6.69 19.85
C ARG A 150 3.10 7.16 18.77
N GLU A 151 2.74 7.11 17.49
CA GLU A 151 3.65 7.56 16.41
C GLU A 151 4.02 9.05 16.53
N THR A 152 3.11 9.90 17.03
CA THR A 152 3.39 11.33 17.24
C THR A 152 4.36 11.58 18.39
N ASP A 153 4.35 10.72 19.41
CA ASP A 153 5.10 10.93 20.66
C ASP A 153 6.55 10.40 20.56
N MET A 154 6.80 9.45 19.65
CA MET A 154 8.10 8.80 19.48
C MET A 154 9.06 9.57 18.56
N SER A 155 8.59 10.64 17.91
CA SER A 155 9.39 11.51 17.03
C SER A 155 10.59 12.18 17.73
N GLU A 156 10.62 12.16 19.07
CA GLU A 156 11.58 12.91 19.90
C GLU A 156 12.53 12.00 20.72
N SER A 157 12.34 10.68 20.74
CA SER A 157 13.17 9.77 21.55
C SER A 157 14.35 9.19 20.74
N SER A 158 15.56 9.63 21.05
CA SER A 158 16.83 9.21 20.42
C SER A 158 17.40 7.85 20.89
N GLY A 159 16.52 6.93 21.32
CA GLY A 159 16.90 5.58 21.76
C GLY A 159 16.83 4.54 20.64
N PRO A 160 17.45 3.35 20.81
CA PRO A 160 17.25 2.23 19.89
C PRO A 160 15.75 1.88 19.84
N LEU A 161 15.21 1.76 18.63
CA LEU A 161 13.80 1.44 18.42
C LEU A 161 13.47 0.07 19.03
N ASP A 162 12.52 0.06 19.96
CA ASP A 162 11.93 -1.18 20.47
C ASP A 162 11.21 -1.94 19.33
N GLU A 163 11.11 -3.27 19.47
CA GLU A 163 10.42 -4.13 18.50
C GLU A 163 8.96 -3.68 18.30
N THR A 164 8.32 -3.21 19.37
CA THR A 164 6.97 -2.62 19.32
C THR A 164 6.91 -1.35 18.46
N ALA A 165 7.93 -0.47 18.58
CA ALA A 165 7.99 0.76 17.81
C ALA A 165 8.17 0.49 16.32
N LEU A 166 9.00 -0.50 15.97
CA LEU A 166 9.16 -0.95 14.58
C LEU A 166 7.86 -1.52 14.00
N LEU A 167 7.11 -2.31 14.78
CA LEU A 167 5.80 -2.80 14.36
C LEU A 167 4.80 -1.66 14.12
N ILE A 168 4.73 -0.67 15.02
CA ILE A 168 3.88 0.51 14.84
C ILE A 168 4.27 1.26 13.57
N HIS A 169 5.57 1.51 13.36
CA HIS A 169 6.08 2.17 12.16
C HIS A 169 5.65 1.42 10.88
N ASN A 170 5.84 0.10 10.83
CA ASN A 170 5.44 -0.73 9.69
C ASN A 170 3.94 -0.67 9.43
N VAL A 171 3.10 -0.70 10.47
CA VAL A 171 1.64 -0.57 10.31
C VAL A 171 1.27 0.79 9.72
N CYS A 172 1.85 1.88 10.23
CA CYS A 172 1.56 3.24 9.78
C CYS A 172 1.99 3.46 8.33
N LEU A 173 3.22 3.05 8.00
CA LEU A 173 3.75 3.09 6.63
C LEU A 173 2.89 2.28 5.66
N ARG A 174 2.57 1.02 6.01
CA ARG A 174 1.71 0.14 5.19
C ARG A 174 0.34 0.75 4.94
N ASN A 175 -0.28 1.33 5.97
CA ASN A 175 -1.58 1.99 5.87
C ASN A 175 -1.50 3.23 4.96
N ARG A 176 -0.40 3.99 5.02
CA ARG A 176 -0.16 5.12 4.12
C ARG A 176 -0.05 4.66 2.67
N CYS A 177 0.68 3.58 2.40
CA CYS A 177 0.82 2.99 1.07
C CYS A 177 -0.52 2.44 0.53
N LEU A 178 -1.30 1.72 1.34
CA LEU A 178 -2.65 1.27 0.98
C LEU A 178 -3.55 2.46 0.64
N HIS A 179 -3.48 3.54 1.43
CA HIS A 179 -4.23 4.74 1.16
C HIS A 179 -3.82 5.41 -0.17
N ILE A 180 -2.52 5.46 -0.49
CA ILE A 180 -2.04 5.98 -1.79
C ILE A 180 -2.64 5.19 -2.95
N LEU A 181 -2.60 3.85 -2.91
CA LEU A 181 -3.20 3.01 -3.95
C LEU A 181 -4.70 3.23 -4.09
N HIS A 182 -5.41 3.26 -2.96
CA HIS A 182 -6.85 3.53 -2.94
C HIS A 182 -7.18 4.89 -3.55
N LEU A 183 -6.37 5.94 -3.30
CA LEU A 183 -6.56 7.23 -3.95
C LEU A 183 -6.33 7.17 -5.46
N MET A 184 -5.39 6.34 -5.93
CA MET A 184 -5.07 6.18 -7.35
C MET A 184 -6.11 5.36 -8.12
N THR A 185 -6.90 4.52 -7.42
CA THR A 185 -8.05 3.83 -8.03
C THR A 185 -9.22 4.78 -8.34
N TYR A 186 -9.10 6.08 -8.07
CA TYR A 186 -10.04 7.11 -8.48
C TYR A 186 -9.37 8.18 -9.33
N GLN A 187 -10.09 8.71 -10.33
CA GLN A 187 -9.55 9.78 -11.20
C GLN A 187 -9.88 11.19 -10.70
N ASN A 188 -11.07 11.40 -10.09
CA ASN A 188 -11.54 12.70 -9.58
C ASN A 188 -12.44 12.52 -8.33
N SER A 189 -12.07 11.63 -7.41
CA SER A 189 -12.83 11.27 -6.18
C SER A 189 -14.24 10.68 -6.39
N LYS A 190 -14.79 10.70 -7.61
CA LYS A 190 -16.12 10.17 -7.94
C LYS A 190 -16.07 8.98 -8.89
N ASN A 191 -15.13 8.97 -9.81
CA ASN A 191 -15.03 7.95 -10.86
C ASN A 191 -13.88 6.98 -10.57
N VAL A 192 -14.18 5.69 -10.63
CA VAL A 192 -13.18 4.62 -10.53
C VAL A 192 -12.28 4.66 -11.77
N ASN A 193 -10.98 4.64 -11.54
CA ASN A 193 -9.95 4.55 -12.56
C ASN A 193 -9.79 3.08 -12.97
N VAL A 194 -10.74 2.58 -13.77
CA VAL A 194 -10.77 1.17 -14.22
C VAL A 194 -9.45 0.74 -14.88
N PRO A 195 -8.83 1.52 -15.78
CA PRO A 195 -7.55 1.13 -16.38
C PRO A 195 -6.44 0.89 -15.36
N PHE A 196 -6.35 1.73 -14.32
CA PHE A 196 -5.38 1.54 -13.25
C PHE A 196 -5.72 0.33 -12.38
N CYS A 197 -7.01 0.08 -12.10
CA CYS A 197 -7.45 -1.10 -11.35
C CYS A 197 -7.08 -2.40 -12.09
N GLU A 198 -7.29 -2.44 -13.40
CA GLU A 198 -6.92 -3.59 -14.24
C GLU A 198 -5.41 -3.79 -14.30
N GLU A 199 -4.64 -2.71 -14.43
CA GLU A 199 -3.17 -2.78 -14.41
C GLU A 199 -2.64 -3.25 -13.04
N LEU A 200 -3.22 -2.77 -11.94
CA LEU A 200 -2.87 -3.21 -10.59
C LEU A 200 -3.11 -4.72 -10.43
N ALA A 201 -4.29 -5.20 -10.83
CA ALA A 201 -4.64 -6.62 -10.78
C ALA A 201 -3.77 -7.47 -11.72
N ARG A 202 -3.40 -6.94 -12.90
CA ARG A 202 -2.52 -7.62 -13.86
C ARG A 202 -1.10 -7.77 -13.31
N VAL A 203 -0.57 -6.74 -12.65
CA VAL A 203 0.82 -6.71 -12.15
C VAL A 203 0.95 -7.46 -10.83
N LEU A 204 0.07 -7.18 -9.87
CA LEU A 204 0.18 -7.73 -8.52
C LEU A 204 -0.63 -9.02 -8.34
N GLY A 205 -1.68 -9.23 -9.12
CA GLY A 205 -2.67 -10.26 -8.84
C GLY A 205 -3.70 -9.82 -7.80
N LEU A 206 -4.85 -10.49 -7.78
CA LEU A 206 -5.94 -10.18 -6.86
C LEU A 206 -5.72 -10.78 -5.46
N ASP A 207 -4.96 -11.87 -5.36
CA ASP A 207 -4.51 -12.49 -4.11
C ASP A 207 -3.61 -11.56 -3.28
N TRP A 208 -2.88 -10.64 -3.93
CA TRP A 208 -2.02 -9.67 -3.25
C TRP A 208 -2.77 -8.83 -2.21
N VAL A 209 -4.01 -8.39 -2.53
CA VAL A 209 -4.81 -7.58 -1.59
C VAL A 209 -5.21 -8.40 -0.35
N LEU A 210 -5.42 -9.71 -0.51
CA LEU A 210 -5.80 -10.62 0.58
C LEU A 210 -4.68 -10.81 1.61
N LEU A 211 -3.43 -10.50 1.25
CA LEU A 211 -2.30 -10.47 2.20
C LEU A 211 -2.48 -9.40 3.29
N PHE A 212 -3.27 -8.35 3.03
CA PHE A 212 -3.56 -7.28 4.00
C PHE A 212 -4.81 -7.54 4.84
N LEU A 213 -5.46 -8.70 4.65
CA LEU A 213 -6.64 -9.13 5.39
C LEU A 213 -6.34 -10.23 6.42
N GLN A 214 -5.07 -10.57 6.63
CA GLN A 214 -4.65 -11.66 7.49
C GLN A 214 -5.04 -11.42 8.95
N ARG A 215 -5.29 -12.53 9.68
CA ARG A 215 -5.84 -12.50 11.03
C ARG A 215 -5.01 -11.66 12.01
N GLN A 216 -3.68 -11.65 11.88
CA GLN A 216 -2.79 -11.04 12.87
C GLN A 216 -2.61 -9.53 12.69
N LEU A 217 -3.07 -8.97 11.56
CA LEU A 217 -2.83 -7.58 11.19
C LEU A 217 -3.69 -6.61 12.01
N HIS A 218 -3.22 -5.38 12.08
CA HIS A 218 -3.94 -4.29 12.71
C HIS A 218 -5.29 -4.03 12.00
N PRO A 219 -6.41 -3.80 12.72
CA PRO A 219 -7.73 -3.60 12.12
C PRO A 219 -7.78 -2.52 11.03
N THR A 220 -7.06 -1.41 11.19
CA THR A 220 -7.02 -0.35 10.18
C THR A 220 -6.40 -0.80 8.86
N THR A 221 -5.40 -1.69 8.89
CA THR A 221 -4.83 -2.29 7.68
C THR A 221 -5.87 -3.15 6.98
N VAL A 222 -6.60 -3.97 7.73
CA VAL A 222 -7.64 -4.86 7.19
C VAL A 222 -8.75 -4.04 6.53
N VAL A 223 -9.18 -2.95 7.18
CA VAL A 223 -10.20 -2.03 6.64
C VAL A 223 -9.70 -1.37 5.34
N LEU A 224 -8.45 -0.88 5.29
CA LEU A 224 -7.89 -0.27 4.09
C LEU A 224 -7.69 -1.28 2.95
N GLY A 225 -7.24 -2.50 3.26
CA GLY A 225 -7.13 -3.58 2.29
C GLY A 225 -8.49 -3.98 1.72
N LEU A 226 -9.51 -4.06 2.58
CA LEU A 226 -10.87 -4.38 2.16
C LEU A 226 -11.50 -3.24 1.36
N GLN A 227 -11.23 -1.97 1.70
CA GLN A 227 -11.62 -0.81 0.91
C GLN A 227 -11.06 -0.89 -0.51
N LEU A 228 -9.76 -1.15 -0.64
CA LEU A 228 -9.12 -1.33 -1.94
C LEU A 228 -9.77 -2.47 -2.73
N LEU A 229 -10.02 -3.61 -2.06
CA LEU A 229 -10.70 -4.75 -2.69
C LEU A 229 -12.12 -4.39 -3.16
N THR A 230 -12.88 -3.64 -2.37
CA THR A 230 -14.24 -3.17 -2.75
C THR A 230 -14.21 -2.34 -4.04
N VAL A 231 -13.20 -1.48 -4.22
CA VAL A 231 -13.05 -0.70 -5.47
C VAL A 231 -12.66 -1.60 -6.63
N LEU A 232 -11.70 -2.51 -6.45
CA LEU A 232 -11.30 -3.45 -7.51
C LEU A 232 -12.47 -4.33 -7.97
N LEU A 233 -13.24 -4.87 -7.03
CA LEU A 233 -14.39 -5.74 -7.34
C LEU A 233 -15.62 -4.96 -7.83
N SER A 234 -15.61 -3.62 -7.76
CA SER A 234 -16.63 -2.82 -8.48
C SER A 234 -16.46 -2.90 -10.01
N CYS A 235 -15.27 -3.33 -10.49
CA CYS A 235 -15.02 -3.59 -11.91
C CYS A 235 -15.49 -5.01 -12.27
N PRO A 236 -16.47 -5.19 -13.19
CA PRO A 236 -17.03 -6.50 -13.50
C PRO A 236 -15.99 -7.54 -13.98
N THR A 237 -15.01 -7.10 -14.76
CA THR A 237 -13.91 -7.94 -15.28
C THR A 237 -13.05 -8.50 -14.13
N LEU A 238 -12.70 -7.66 -13.17
CA LEU A 238 -11.92 -8.07 -12.00
C LEU A 238 -12.74 -8.92 -11.02
N MET A 239 -14.05 -8.63 -10.89
CA MET A 239 -14.94 -9.46 -10.09
C MET A 239 -15.02 -10.90 -10.61
N GLN A 240 -15.15 -11.07 -11.93
CA GLN A 240 -15.15 -12.40 -12.54
C GLN A 240 -13.81 -13.12 -12.32
N ARG A 241 -12.68 -12.41 -12.54
CA ARG A 241 -11.35 -12.95 -12.30
C ARG A 241 -11.13 -13.39 -10.84
N PHE A 242 -11.61 -12.58 -9.91
CA PHE A 242 -11.56 -12.92 -8.47
C PHE A 242 -12.36 -14.18 -8.15
N ARG A 243 -13.56 -14.33 -8.75
CA ARG A 243 -14.41 -15.51 -8.56
C ARG A 243 -13.72 -16.77 -9.07
N GLU A 244 -13.08 -16.70 -10.24
CA GLU A 244 -12.43 -17.83 -10.91
C GLU A 244 -11.00 -18.09 -10.39
N ALA A 245 -10.49 -17.26 -9.47
CA ALA A 245 -9.09 -17.23 -9.06
C ALA A 245 -8.11 -17.08 -10.24
N SER A 246 -8.54 -16.39 -11.30
CA SER A 246 -7.70 -16.11 -12.45
C SER A 246 -6.94 -14.79 -12.22
N HIS A 247 -5.63 -14.77 -12.49
CA HIS A 247 -4.69 -13.66 -12.17
C HIS A 247 -4.30 -13.55 -10.69
N ASN A 248 -3.70 -14.62 -10.16
CA ASN A 248 -3.05 -14.63 -8.84
C ASN A 248 -1.53 -14.80 -8.98
N GLY A 249 -0.79 -14.35 -7.97
CA GLY A 249 0.66 -14.54 -7.85
C GLY A 249 1.52 -13.54 -8.63
N GLY A 250 0.94 -12.51 -9.27
CA GLY A 250 1.68 -11.52 -10.03
C GLY A 250 2.75 -10.80 -9.21
N TRP A 251 2.47 -10.50 -7.95
CA TRP A 251 3.37 -9.83 -7.01
C TRP A 251 4.64 -10.63 -6.68
N LEU A 252 4.69 -11.94 -6.99
CA LEU A 252 5.87 -12.79 -6.81
C LEU A 252 6.81 -12.80 -8.02
N THR A 253 6.42 -12.15 -9.12
CA THR A 253 7.29 -11.98 -10.28
C THR A 253 8.63 -11.37 -9.83
N GLU A 254 9.75 -11.87 -10.36
CA GLU A 254 11.11 -11.44 -10.02
C GLU A 254 11.57 -11.75 -8.57
N THR A 255 10.78 -12.48 -7.75
CA THR A 255 11.18 -12.85 -6.37
C THR A 255 11.86 -14.21 -6.24
N ASP A 256 11.88 -15.03 -7.30
CA ASP A 256 12.34 -16.42 -7.25
C ASP A 256 13.83 -16.57 -6.87
N LEU A 257 14.68 -15.60 -7.20
CA LEU A 257 16.10 -15.58 -6.80
C LEU A 257 16.31 -15.23 -5.31
N VAL A 258 15.35 -14.53 -4.69
CA VAL A 258 15.40 -14.11 -3.29
C VAL A 258 14.80 -15.19 -2.37
N LEU A 259 13.74 -15.87 -2.82
CA LEU A 259 13.08 -16.95 -2.08
C LEU A 259 13.95 -18.22 -1.96
N GLN A 260 14.90 -18.44 -2.88
CA GLN A 260 15.90 -19.50 -2.73
C GLN A 260 16.83 -19.27 -1.52
N ASN A 261 16.99 -18.01 -1.07
CA ASN A 261 17.92 -17.63 0.00
C ASN A 261 17.25 -17.24 1.33
N ARG A 262 15.92 -17.02 1.36
CA ARG A 262 15.18 -16.68 2.58
C ARG A 262 13.82 -17.36 2.64
N THR A 263 13.70 -18.31 3.56
CA THR A 263 12.49 -19.00 4.00
C THR A 263 11.44 -17.99 4.46
N THR A 264 10.62 -17.51 3.54
CA THR A 264 9.48 -16.63 3.85
C THR A 264 8.24 -17.51 3.89
N VAL A 265 7.79 -17.83 5.11
CA VAL A 265 6.53 -18.52 5.38
C VAL A 265 5.39 -17.59 4.99
N LEU A 266 4.93 -17.72 3.76
CA LEU A 266 3.70 -17.08 3.31
C LEU A 266 2.50 -17.95 3.72
N LEU A 267 1.45 -17.32 4.24
CA LEU A 267 0.13 -17.93 4.51
C LEU A 267 0.07 -19.06 5.55
N GLY A 268 1.05 -19.19 6.45
CA GLY A 268 1.00 -20.22 7.50
C GLY A 268 1.34 -21.64 7.02
N PHE A 269 1.94 -21.77 5.83
CA PHE A 269 2.51 -23.02 5.36
C PHE A 269 4.02 -23.05 5.63
N ASN A 270 4.48 -24.02 6.41
CA ASN A 270 5.91 -24.26 6.62
C ASN A 270 6.59 -24.54 5.28
N VAL A 271 7.45 -23.63 4.82
CA VAL A 271 8.32 -23.81 3.65
C VAL A 271 9.58 -24.60 4.04
N SER A 272 9.39 -25.72 4.73
CA SER A 272 10.50 -26.54 5.20
C SER A 272 10.19 -28.02 5.00
N ALA A 273 10.55 -28.52 3.83
CA ALA A 273 11.11 -29.86 3.66
C ALA A 273 11.96 -29.87 2.37
N PRO A 274 13.29 -29.95 2.46
CA PRO A 274 14.11 -30.21 1.28
C PRO A 274 13.97 -31.69 0.94
N ASN A 275 12.89 -32.07 0.24
CA ASN A 275 12.85 -33.40 -0.36
C ASN A 275 13.64 -33.33 -1.66
N ASN A 276 14.85 -33.87 -1.56
CA ASN A 276 15.84 -34.02 -2.60
C ASN A 276 15.24 -34.81 -3.77
N LYS A 277 14.62 -34.13 -4.74
CA LYS A 277 14.27 -34.61 -6.09
C LYS A 277 13.75 -33.44 -6.95
N GLY A 278 14.65 -32.80 -7.68
CA GLY A 278 14.56 -32.26 -9.06
C GLY A 278 13.31 -31.60 -9.65
N GLY A 279 12.21 -31.36 -8.95
CA GLY A 279 11.03 -30.69 -9.50
C GLY A 279 9.79 -30.86 -8.64
N SER A 280 9.44 -29.85 -7.83
CA SER A 280 8.15 -29.79 -7.11
C SER A 280 7.90 -28.51 -6.28
N SER A 281 8.81 -27.53 -6.21
CA SER A 281 8.49 -26.26 -5.52
C SER A 281 7.46 -25.40 -6.26
N GLN A 282 7.25 -25.62 -7.56
CA GLN A 282 6.23 -24.94 -8.36
C GLN A 282 4.83 -25.54 -8.22
N SER A 283 4.71 -26.85 -7.93
CA SER A 283 3.39 -27.52 -7.86
C SER A 283 2.61 -27.14 -6.60
N ILE A 284 3.27 -26.98 -5.45
CA ILE A 284 2.62 -26.55 -4.19
C ILE A 284 2.23 -25.05 -4.26
N LYS A 285 3.03 -24.22 -4.94
CA LYS A 285 2.70 -22.80 -5.20
C LYS A 285 1.43 -22.67 -6.05
N ALA A 286 1.21 -23.56 -7.03
CA ALA A 286 0.08 -23.49 -7.95
C ALA A 286 -1.28 -23.79 -7.31
N GLU A 287 -1.34 -24.71 -6.34
CA GLU A 287 -2.62 -25.09 -5.70
C GLU A 287 -3.20 -23.97 -4.81
N VAL A 288 -2.35 -23.15 -4.19
CA VAL A 288 -2.79 -22.03 -3.32
C VAL A 288 -3.39 -20.89 -4.16
N TYR A 289 -2.92 -20.67 -5.39
CA TYR A 289 -3.48 -19.66 -6.30
C TYR A 289 -4.81 -20.05 -6.92
N GLN A 290 -5.22 -21.32 -6.82
CA GLN A 290 -6.44 -21.82 -7.46
C GLN A 290 -7.67 -21.72 -6.57
N VAL A 291 -7.53 -21.37 -5.29
CA VAL A 291 -8.69 -21.21 -4.41
C VAL A 291 -9.49 -19.97 -4.82
N PRO A 292 -10.80 -20.10 -5.11
CA PRO A 292 -11.66 -18.97 -5.45
C PRO A 292 -11.55 -17.81 -4.45
N GLY A 293 -11.50 -16.58 -4.96
CA GLY A 293 -11.26 -15.40 -4.14
C GLY A 293 -12.33 -15.19 -3.04
N PHE A 294 -13.61 -15.44 -3.35
CA PHE A 294 -14.69 -15.31 -2.37
C PHE A 294 -14.61 -16.36 -1.25
N GLN A 295 -14.10 -17.56 -1.57
CA GLN A 295 -13.85 -18.61 -0.56
C GLN A 295 -12.72 -18.20 0.38
N GLN A 296 -11.63 -17.64 -0.15
CA GLN A 296 -10.55 -17.10 0.69
C GLN A 296 -11.04 -15.92 1.56
N LEU A 297 -11.83 -15.02 0.97
CA LEU A 297 -12.42 -13.89 1.66
C LEU A 297 -13.30 -14.37 2.82
N GLN A 298 -14.11 -15.41 2.62
CA GLN A 298 -14.92 -16.01 3.68
C GLN A 298 -14.07 -16.42 4.90
N TRP A 299 -12.97 -17.14 4.67
CA TRP A 299 -12.08 -17.59 5.75
C TRP A 299 -11.44 -16.42 6.50
N LEU A 300 -11.01 -15.39 5.77
CA LEU A 300 -10.36 -14.20 6.34
C LEU A 300 -11.35 -13.34 7.14
N MET A 301 -12.55 -13.09 6.61
CA MET A 301 -13.53 -12.24 7.27
C MET A 301 -14.06 -12.84 8.58
N CYS A 302 -14.13 -14.17 8.68
CA CYS A 302 -14.46 -14.87 9.93
C CYS A 302 -13.50 -14.54 11.09
N GLN A 303 -12.26 -14.09 10.80
CA GLN A 303 -11.26 -13.74 11.81
C GLN A 303 -11.40 -12.30 12.34
N HIS A 304 -12.25 -11.49 11.71
CA HIS A 304 -12.37 -10.05 11.96
C HIS A 304 -13.81 -9.61 12.30
N VAL A 305 -14.66 -10.53 12.74
CA VAL A 305 -16.07 -10.25 13.11
C VAL A 305 -16.28 -9.14 14.16
N LYS A 306 -15.23 -8.80 14.92
CA LYS A 306 -15.26 -7.72 15.93
C LYS A 306 -15.04 -6.32 15.35
N VAL A 307 -14.69 -6.19 14.07
CA VAL A 307 -14.41 -4.90 13.42
C VAL A 307 -15.66 -4.48 12.63
N PRO A 308 -16.41 -3.47 13.09
CA PRO A 308 -17.70 -3.12 12.50
C PRO A 308 -17.58 -2.63 11.06
N ASP A 309 -16.53 -1.86 10.75
CA ASP A 309 -16.23 -1.28 9.43
C ASP A 309 -16.22 -2.30 8.30
N ILE A 310 -15.80 -3.53 8.59
CA ILE A 310 -15.76 -4.63 7.61
C ILE A 310 -17.15 -4.95 7.08
N ASN A 311 -18.18 -4.91 7.94
CA ASN A 311 -19.55 -5.21 7.52
C ASN A 311 -20.07 -4.14 6.54
N PHE A 312 -19.77 -2.87 6.78
CA PHE A 312 -20.13 -1.78 5.85
C PHE A 312 -19.49 -1.98 4.47
N LEU A 313 -18.21 -2.38 4.45
CA LEU A 313 -17.49 -2.63 3.20
C LEU A 313 -17.99 -3.86 2.45
N LEU A 314 -18.26 -4.96 3.16
CA LEU A 314 -18.82 -6.18 2.55
C LEU A 314 -20.20 -5.93 1.97
N LEU A 315 -21.04 -5.14 2.65
CA LEU A 315 -22.36 -4.77 2.14
C LEU A 315 -22.28 -3.80 0.96
N ALA A 316 -21.34 -2.86 0.97
CA ALA A 316 -21.10 -2.00 -0.20
C ALA A 316 -20.60 -2.82 -1.41
N MET A 317 -19.70 -3.77 -1.16
CA MET A 317 -19.20 -4.72 -2.15
C MET A 317 -20.31 -5.63 -2.70
N LEU A 318 -21.25 -6.06 -1.84
CA LEU A 318 -22.44 -6.82 -2.23
C LEU A 318 -23.31 -6.06 -3.22
N MET A 319 -23.41 -4.74 -3.06
CA MET A 319 -24.13 -3.80 -3.93
C MET A 319 -23.29 -3.29 -5.12
N GLY A 320 -22.04 -3.76 -5.28
CA GLY A 320 -21.14 -3.30 -6.33
C GLY A 320 -20.72 -1.83 -6.22
N ARG A 321 -20.91 -1.20 -5.05
CA ARG A 321 -20.62 0.23 -4.85
C ARG A 321 -19.19 0.43 -4.36
N PRO A 322 -18.35 1.19 -5.09
CA PRO A 322 -17.02 1.54 -4.62
C PRO A 322 -17.11 2.50 -3.44
N VAL A 323 -16.31 2.29 -2.39
CA VAL A 323 -16.34 3.10 -1.16
C VAL A 323 -15.11 3.99 -1.10
N THR A 324 -15.31 5.31 -1.20
CA THR A 324 -14.20 6.27 -1.11
C THR A 324 -13.69 6.41 0.33
N ARG A 325 -14.59 6.54 1.30
CA ARG A 325 -14.29 6.59 2.74
C ARG A 325 -15.44 6.02 3.56
N ILE A 326 -15.11 5.40 4.70
CA ILE A 326 -16.08 5.08 5.76
C ILE A 326 -16.13 6.29 6.71
N PRO A 327 -17.31 6.79 7.10
CA PRO A 327 -17.43 7.84 8.12
C PRO A 327 -16.79 7.41 9.44
N CYS A 328 -15.93 8.25 10.01
CA CYS A 328 -15.27 7.95 11.28
C CYS A 328 -16.29 7.86 12.43
N GLY A 329 -16.17 6.83 13.27
CA GLY A 329 -16.97 6.70 14.50
C GLY A 329 -18.41 6.25 14.27
N LEU A 330 -18.72 5.73 13.08
CA LEU A 330 -20.04 5.22 12.77
C LEU A 330 -20.33 3.97 13.63
N GLN A 331 -21.31 4.05 14.52
CA GLN A 331 -21.73 2.90 15.31
C GLN A 331 -22.31 1.83 14.39
N PHE A 332 -22.08 0.56 14.73
CA PHE A 332 -22.67 -0.55 14.00
C PHE A 332 -24.17 -0.63 14.31
N SER A 333 -25.00 -0.06 13.44
CA SER A 333 -26.45 -0.20 13.45
C SER A 333 -26.95 -0.40 12.03
N LEU A 334 -28.06 -1.11 11.89
CA LEU A 334 -28.69 -1.33 10.59
C LEU A 334 -29.12 -0.01 9.94
N ASP A 335 -29.52 0.98 10.75
CA ASP A 335 -29.87 2.31 10.26
C ASP A 335 -28.66 3.05 9.68
N ASN A 336 -27.50 2.98 10.35
CA ASN A 336 -26.28 3.58 9.84
C ASN A 336 -25.79 2.87 8.58
N ILE A 337 -25.94 1.55 8.51
CA ILE A 337 -25.64 0.77 7.31
C ILE A 337 -26.57 1.18 6.17
N TRP A 338 -27.87 1.30 6.43
CA TRP A 338 -28.87 1.72 5.46
C TRP A 338 -28.53 3.10 4.88
N SER A 339 -28.30 4.07 5.76
CA SER A 339 -27.93 5.43 5.36
C SER A 339 -26.58 5.50 4.65
N PHE A 340 -25.60 4.68 5.06
CA PHE A 340 -24.32 4.59 4.38
C PHE A 340 -24.44 4.02 2.96
N LEU A 341 -25.20 2.94 2.79
CA LEU A 341 -25.33 2.27 1.50
C LEU A 341 -26.17 3.07 0.52
N PHE A 342 -27.29 3.64 0.97
CA PHE A 342 -28.28 4.24 0.09
C PHE A 342 -28.28 5.77 0.09
N GLY A 343 -27.57 6.41 1.03
CA GLY A 343 -27.54 7.87 1.16
C GLY A 343 -28.88 8.48 1.61
N VAL A 344 -29.81 7.65 2.11
CA VAL A 344 -31.14 8.06 2.57
C VAL A 344 -31.36 7.66 4.03
N PRO A 345 -32.18 8.42 4.78
CA PRO A 345 -32.54 8.03 6.14
C PRO A 345 -33.30 6.69 6.18
N PRO A 346 -33.23 5.95 7.31
CA PRO A 346 -33.97 4.71 7.48
C PRO A 346 -35.49 4.96 7.34
N GLY A 347 -36.19 4.04 6.65
CA GLY A 347 -37.64 4.10 6.45
C GLY A 347 -38.11 4.64 5.08
N GLN A 348 -37.20 5.16 4.24
CA GLN A 348 -37.53 5.45 2.84
C GLN A 348 -37.35 4.21 1.96
N SER A 349 -38.29 3.96 1.04
CA SER A 349 -38.17 2.89 0.05
C SER A 349 -37.03 3.21 -0.91
N VAL A 350 -36.15 2.24 -1.13
CA VAL A 350 -35.03 2.38 -2.07
C VAL A 350 -35.25 1.38 -3.21
N MET A 351 -35.09 1.85 -4.45
CA MET A 351 -35.07 0.95 -5.60
C MET A 351 -33.70 0.26 -5.67
N SER A 352 -33.70 -1.06 -5.88
CA SER A 352 -32.48 -1.83 -6.12
C SER A 352 -31.72 -1.24 -7.31
N GLN A 353 -30.44 -0.95 -7.13
CA GLN A 353 -29.55 -0.51 -8.19
C GLN A 353 -28.40 -1.49 -8.30
N GLY A 354 -28.35 -2.24 -9.40
CA GLY A 354 -27.30 -3.20 -9.71
C GLY A 354 -27.63 -4.64 -9.34
N ASP A 355 -26.81 -5.55 -9.86
CA ASP A 355 -26.88 -6.98 -9.56
C ASP A 355 -26.24 -7.29 -8.20
N ILE A 356 -26.91 -8.11 -7.40
CA ILE A 356 -26.43 -8.51 -6.08
C ILE A 356 -25.42 -9.65 -6.24
N ASN A 357 -24.23 -9.50 -5.64
CA ASN A 357 -23.24 -10.56 -5.67
C ASN A 357 -23.50 -11.62 -4.58
N PHE A 358 -24.21 -12.69 -4.93
CA PHE A 358 -24.61 -13.76 -4.01
C PHE A 358 -23.45 -14.41 -3.23
N GLU A 359 -22.23 -14.46 -3.78
CA GLU A 359 -21.06 -15.02 -3.08
C GLU A 359 -20.76 -14.26 -1.78
N LEU A 360 -20.98 -12.95 -1.77
CA LEU A 360 -20.77 -12.12 -0.57
C LEU A 360 -21.86 -12.35 0.48
N VAL A 361 -23.04 -12.82 0.10
CA VAL A 361 -24.07 -13.24 1.06
C VAL A 361 -23.56 -14.44 1.87
N VAL A 362 -22.89 -15.39 1.21
CA VAL A 362 -22.29 -16.56 1.88
C VAL A 362 -21.20 -16.12 2.86
N VAL A 363 -20.34 -15.16 2.46
CA VAL A 363 -19.32 -14.56 3.34
C VAL A 363 -19.95 -13.93 4.59
N LEU A 364 -20.99 -13.11 4.41
CA LEU A 364 -21.70 -12.45 5.51
C LEU A 364 -22.38 -13.47 6.44
N LEU A 365 -23.06 -14.48 5.89
CA LEU A 365 -23.68 -15.54 6.68
C LEU A 365 -22.65 -16.34 7.48
N ALA A 366 -21.47 -16.59 6.93
CA ALA A 366 -20.38 -17.24 7.65
C ALA A 366 -19.90 -16.39 8.84
N MET A 367 -19.78 -15.07 8.66
CA MET A 367 -19.47 -14.15 9.77
C MET A 367 -20.56 -14.18 10.85
N VAL A 368 -21.84 -14.10 10.46
CA VAL A 368 -22.98 -14.19 11.39
C VAL A 368 -22.94 -15.50 12.16
N ARG A 369 -22.67 -16.63 11.48
CA ARG A 369 -22.52 -17.93 12.13
C ARG A 369 -21.41 -17.92 13.19
N VAL A 370 -20.27 -17.28 12.92
CA VAL A 370 -19.19 -17.15 13.90
C VAL A 370 -19.62 -16.31 15.10
N VAL A 371 -20.31 -15.18 14.88
CA VAL A 371 -20.81 -14.33 15.96
C VAL A 371 -21.81 -15.06 16.85
N LEU A 372 -22.76 -15.79 16.25
CA LEU A 372 -23.80 -16.52 16.99
C LEU A 372 -23.26 -17.72 17.78
N ASN A 373 -22.19 -18.35 17.29
CA ASN A 373 -21.57 -19.52 17.93
C ASN A 373 -20.41 -19.17 18.86
N GLN A 374 -20.05 -17.90 19.03
CA GLN A 374 -19.09 -17.52 20.06
C GLN A 374 -19.69 -17.81 21.44
N PRO A 375 -18.93 -18.45 22.35
CA PRO A 375 -19.41 -18.66 23.71
C PRO A 375 -19.71 -17.27 24.28
N ARG A 376 -20.99 -17.01 24.59
CA ARG A 376 -21.37 -15.79 25.31
C ARG A 376 -20.54 -15.79 26.58
N ALA A 377 -19.72 -14.76 26.76
CA ALA A 377 -19.09 -14.53 28.06
C ALA A 377 -20.22 -14.57 29.07
N LYS A 378 -20.19 -15.55 29.97
CA LYS A 378 -21.13 -15.60 31.08
C LYS A 378 -20.90 -14.31 31.86
N ASP A 379 -21.89 -13.42 31.83
CA ASP A 379 -21.97 -12.31 32.77
C ASP A 379 -21.78 -12.92 34.17
N SER A 380 -20.62 -12.66 34.78
CA SER A 380 -20.23 -13.08 36.12
C SER A 380 -19.73 -11.87 36.86
#